data_AF-X1CYS6-F1
#
_entry.id   AF-X1CYS6-F1
#
_cell.length_a   1.000
_cell.length_b   1.000
_cell.length_c   1.000
_cell.angle_alpha   90.00
_cell.angle_beta   90.00
_cell.angle_gamma   90.00
#
_symmetry.space_group_name_H-M   'P 1'
#
loop_
_entity.id
_entity.type
_entity.pdbx_description
1 polymer ?
#
loop_
_entity_poly.entity_id
_entity_poly.type
_entity_poly.pdbx_seq_one_letter_code
_entity_poly.pdbx_strand_id
1 'polypeptide(L)' 'LVKRDNLSKEEALQRIKSQMPMKEKIKMADYVIDNSSSLDKTKEQVKKIWQSIVSSIS' A
#
# COMPACT_ATOMS: atom_id res chain seq x y z
N LEU A 1 -10.48 -5.38 5.91
CA LEU A 1 -10.48 -5.57 7.37
C LEU A 1 -11.63 -6.46 7.79
N VAL A 2 -12.88 -5.98 7.84
CA VAL A 2 -14.08 -6.75 8.26
C VAL A 2 -14.13 -8.19 7.69
N LYS A 3 -14.24 -8.35 6.36
CA LYS A 3 -14.38 -9.70 5.75
C LYS A 3 -13.13 -10.58 5.85
N ARG A 4 -11.93 -9.97 5.84
CA ARG A 4 -10.65 -10.69 5.84
C ARG A 4 -10.29 -11.19 7.24
N ASP A 5 -10.53 -10.34 8.23
CA ASP A 5 -10.08 -10.51 9.62
C ASP A 5 -11.24 -10.85 10.57
N ASN A 6 -12.46 -11.03 10.03
CA ASN A 6 -13.70 -11.30 10.77
C ASN A 6 -13.98 -10.31 11.91
N LEU A 7 -13.79 -9.01 11.66
CA LEU A 7 -13.96 -7.93 12.65
C LEU A 7 -15.35 -7.31 12.57
N SER A 8 -15.84 -6.79 13.69
CA SER A 8 -16.94 -5.80 13.70
C SER A 8 -16.54 -4.52 12.95
N LYS A 9 -17.54 -3.72 12.58
CA LYS A 9 -17.32 -2.43 11.91
C LYS A 9 -16.55 -1.47 12.83
N GLU A 10 -16.88 -1.49 14.12
CA GLU A 10 -16.29 -0.67 15.16
C GLU A 10 -14.80 -1.01 15.34
N GLU A 11 -14.45 -2.29 15.44
CA GLU A 11 -13.06 -2.75 15.52
C GLU A 11 -12.26 -2.39 14.26
N ALA A 12 -12.85 -2.54 13.07
CA ALA A 12 -12.20 -2.15 11.82
C ALA A 12 -11.92 -0.64 11.78
N LEU A 13 -12.86 0.19 12.26
CA LEU A 13 -12.67 1.64 12.35
C LEU A 13 -11.60 2.04 13.36
N GLN A 14 -11.56 1.38 14.52
CA GLN A 14 -10.50 1.61 15.52
C GLN A 14 -9.12 1.30 14.94
N ARG A 15 -8.98 0.18 14.20
CA ARG A 15 -7.72 -0.16 13.52
C ARG A 15 -7.33 0.81 12.40
N ILE A 16 -8.29 1.43 11.73
CA ILE A 16 -8.01 2.47 10.73
C ILE A 16 -7.52 3.75 11.43
N LYS A 17 -8.18 4.14 12.52
CA LYS A 17 -7.84 5.36 13.28
C LYS A 17 -6.49 5.25 14.01
N SER A 18 -6.06 4.05 14.38
CA SER A 18 -4.76 3.82 15.01
C SER A 18 -3.59 3.87 14.02
N GLN A 19 -3.85 3.88 12.72
CA GLN A 19 -2.83 3.99 11.69
C GLN A 19 -2.59 5.45 11.32
N MET A 20 -1.39 5.75 10.81
CA MET A 20 -1.11 7.04 10.19
C MET A 20 -2.09 7.29 9.03
N PRO A 21 -2.61 8.53 8.87
CA PRO A 21 -3.45 8.88 7.74
C PRO A 21 -2.77 8.55 6.41
N MET A 22 -3.51 7.94 5.48
CA MET A 22 -2.96 7.48 4.20
C MET A 22 -2.23 8.61 3.44
N LYS A 23 -2.79 9.82 3.46
CA LYS A 23 -2.20 11.00 2.80
C LYS A 23 -0.84 11.38 3.41
N GLU A 24 -0.67 11.21 4.71
CA GLU A 24 0.61 11.50 5.39
C GLU A 24 1.62 10.39 5.12
N LYS A 25 1.17 9.14 5.16
CA LYS A 25 2.00 7.99 4.81
C LYS A 25 2.58 8.10 3.40
N ILE A 26 1.77 8.54 2.44
CA ILE A 26 2.20 8.76 1.04
C ILE A 26 3.27 9.85 0.96
N LYS A 27 3.14 10.95 1.71
CA LYS A 27 4.12 12.05 1.70
C LYS A 27 5.51 11.62 2.17
N MET A 28 5.58 10.60 3.02
CA MET A 28 6.84 10.10 3.59
C MET A 28 7.47 8.96 2.79
N ALA A 29 6.79 8.44 1.77
CA ALA A 29 7.24 7.26 1.05
C ALA A 29 8.13 7.62 -0.15
N ASP A 30 9.24 6.91 -0.32
CA ASP A 30 10.07 7.01 -1.53
C ASP A 30 9.33 6.49 -2.77
N TYR A 31 8.51 5.45 -2.57
CA TYR A 31 7.72 4.82 -3.62
C TYR A 31 6.34 4.41 -3.09
N VAL A 32 5.33 4.50 -3.95
CA VAL A 32 3.95 4.09 -3.65
C VAL A 32 3.50 3.07 -4.69
N ILE A 33 2.90 1.97 -4.24
CA ILE A 33 2.29 0.94 -5.09
C ILE A 33 0.80 0.88 -4.79
N ASP A 34 -0.03 1.16 -5.81
CA ASP A 34 -1.48 1.03 -5.72
C ASP A 34 -1.92 -0.40 -6.03
N ASN A 35 -2.59 -1.05 -5.07
CA ASN A 35 -3.14 -2.40 -5.17
C ASN A 35 -4.66 -2.43 -5.24
N SER A 36 -5.32 -1.30 -5.46
CA SER A 36 -6.79 -1.19 -5.56
C SER A 36 -7.35 -1.64 -6.91
N SER A 37 -6.49 -1.83 -7.91
CA SER A 37 -6.85 -2.26 -9.27
C SER A 37 -6.57 -3.76 -9.49
N SER A 38 -6.33 -4.16 -10.74
CA SER A 38 -5.96 -5.54 -11.09
C SER A 38 -4.56 -5.91 -10.60
N LEU A 39 -4.34 -7.20 -10.36
CA LEU A 39 -3.04 -7.75 -9.99
C LEU A 39 -1.95 -7.41 -11.02
N ASP A 40 -2.30 -7.38 -12.31
CA ASP A 40 -1.34 -7.06 -13.37
C ASP A 40 -0.89 -5.61 -13.30
N LYS A 41 -1.78 -4.67 -12.94
CA LYS A 41 -1.40 -3.27 -12.69
C LYS A 41 -0.48 -3.13 -11.48
N THR A 42 -0.69 -3.94 -10.44
CA THR A 42 0.23 -3.98 -9.30
C THR A 42 1.59 -4.53 -9.69
N LYS A 43 1.64 -5.64 -10.46
CA LYS A 43 2.90 -6.22 -10.96
C LYS A 43 3.68 -5.24 -11.84
N GLU A 44 2.99 -4.50 -12.70
CA GLU A 44 3.60 -3.49 -13.57
C GLU A 44 4.30 -2.39 -12.74
N GLN A 45 3.63 -1.85 -11.71
CA GLN A 45 4.21 -0.84 -10.81
C GLN A 45 5.43 -1.38 -10.06
N VAL A 46 5.32 -2.59 -9.49
CA VAL A 46 6.42 -3.26 -8.78
C VAL A 46 7.64 -3.42 -9.69
N LYS A 47 7.44 -3.91 -10.91
CA LYS A 47 8.55 -4.13 -11.86
C LYS A 47 9.27 -2.82 -12.20
N LYS A 48 8.52 -1.73 -12.43
CA LYS A 48 9.09 -0.41 -12.74
C LYS A 48 9.96 0.11 -11.58
N ILE A 49 9.44 0.05 -10.35
CA ILE A 49 10.17 0.50 -9.16
C ILE A 49 11.40 -0.38 -8.90
N TRP A 50 11.26 -1.70 -9.03
CA TRP A 50 12.39 -2.62 -8.87
C TRP A 50 13.52 -2.32 -9.86
N GLN A 51 13.18 -2.07 -11.12
CA GLN A 51 14.15 -1.70 -12.15
C GLN A 51 14.85 -0.38 -11.81
N SER A 52 14.13 0.66 -11.34
CA SER A 52 14.77 1.92 -10.96
C SER A 52 15.75 1.74 -9.79
N ILE A 53 15.40 0.92 -8.81
CA ILE A 53 16.27 0.65 -7.65
C ILE A 53 17.53 -0.13 -8.07
N VAL A 54 17.38 -1.20 -8.85
CA VAL A 54 18.51 -2.05 -9.24
C VAL A 54 19.45 -1.34 -10.22
N SER A 55 18.91 -0.55 -11.15
CA SER A 55 19.73 0.23 -12.09
C SER A 55 20.53 1.36 -11.43
N SER A 56 20.11 1.83 -10.24
CA SER A 56 20.85 2.84 -9.47
C SER A 56 21.98 2.26 -8.60
N ILE A 57 22.10 0.93 -8.53
CA ILE A 57 23.11 0.22 -7.71
C ILE A 57 24.26 -0.31 -8.59
N SER A 58 24.14 -0.26 -9.92
CA SER A 58 25.20 -0.61 -10.89
C SER A 58 25.94 0.63 -11.36
#